data_AF-A0A4P8QD30-F1
#
_entry.id   AF-A0A4P8QD30-F1
#
_cell.length_a   1.000
_cell.length_b   1.000
_cell.length_c   1.000
_cell.angle_alpha   90.00
_cell.angle_beta   90.00
_cell.angle_gamma   90.00
#
_symmetry.space_group_name_H-M   'P 1'
#
loop_
_entity.id
_entity.type
_entity.pdbx_description
1 polymer ?
#
loop_
_entity_poly.entity_id
_entity_poly.type
_entity_poly.pdbx_seq_one_letter_code
_entity_poly.pdbx_strand_id
1 'polypeptide(L)'
;MADEFGRDGIDQVALRAAEAGAALEALKAPAQEAADAIEAAFGRAGDSLTRSLARAAADGEVSLAELARAVLNAVNAAAGANGGGLSAAIQSVMSSFGGARADGGPVLGGAAYLVGERGPEVFRPATGGEIGPVGGGGVTVNVAVDGGAPALLRSEAQIAQMLARAVSLGARRM
;
A
#
# COMPACT_ATOMS: atom_id res chain seq x y z
N MET A 1 9.11 25.27 61.61
CA MET A 1 9.65 25.40 60.24
C MET A 1 9.16 24.20 59.42
N ALA A 2 7.85 24.12 59.15
CA ALA A 2 7.24 22.95 58.50
C ALA A 2 5.90 23.30 57.81
N ASP A 3 5.81 24.47 57.17
CA ASP A 3 4.55 24.88 56.51
C ASP A 3 4.74 25.64 55.18
N GLU A 4 5.93 25.51 54.57
CA GLU A 4 6.31 26.24 53.35
C GLU A 4 6.32 25.33 52.10
N PHE A 5 6.64 24.04 52.26
CA PHE A 5 6.73 23.08 51.14
C PHE A 5 5.38 22.58 50.59
N GLY A 6 4.27 22.84 51.29
CA GLY A 6 2.94 22.35 50.90
C GLY A 6 2.17 23.29 49.98
N ARG A 7 2.41 24.61 50.05
CA ARG A 7 1.66 25.65 49.30
C ARG A 7 2.20 25.82 47.86
N ASP A 8 3.53 25.80 47.70
CA ASP A 8 4.19 25.94 46.40
C ASP A 8 3.84 24.82 45.39
N GLY A 9 3.58 23.60 45.86
CA GLY A 9 3.22 22.47 44.99
C GLY A 9 1.82 22.60 44.40
N ILE A 10 0.87 23.13 45.17
CA ILE A 10 -0.53 23.32 44.74
C ILE A 10 -0.62 24.48 43.75
N ASP A 11 0.16 25.53 43.98
CA ASP A 11 0.24 26.70 43.10
C ASP A 11 0.88 26.35 41.74
N GLN A 12 1.88 25.46 41.72
CA GLN A 12 2.46 24.95 40.46
C GLN A 12 1.51 24.06 39.66
N VAL A 13 0.68 23.26 40.33
CA VAL A 13 -0.33 22.44 39.66
C VAL A 13 -1.44 23.32 39.07
N ALA A 14 -1.87 24.35 39.81
CA ALA A 14 -2.84 25.32 39.31
C ALA A 14 -2.32 26.08 38.08
N LEU A 15 -1.04 26.48 38.09
CA LEU A 15 -0.41 27.15 36.96
C LEU A 15 -0.33 26.25 35.72
N ARG A 16 0.12 25.00 35.88
CA ARG A 16 0.19 24.02 34.77
C ARG A 16 -1.19 23.66 34.22
N ALA A 17 -2.22 23.59 35.07
CA ALA A 17 -3.59 23.36 34.62
C ALA A 17 -4.12 24.55 33.79
N ALA A 18 -3.78 25.79 34.19
CA ALA A 18 -4.13 26.98 33.43
C ALA A 18 -3.41 27.04 32.08
N GLU A 19 -2.11 26.70 32.03
CA GLU A 19 -1.33 26.61 30.80
C GLU A 19 -1.85 25.51 29.86
N ALA A 20 -2.19 24.34 30.40
CA ALA A 20 -2.81 23.26 29.62
C ALA A 20 -4.18 23.66 29.06
N GLY A 21 -4.99 24.39 29.83
CA GLY A 21 -6.26 24.95 29.38
C GLY A 21 -6.09 25.94 28.22
N ALA A 22 -5.13 26.86 28.34
CA ALA A 22 -4.80 27.82 27.28
C ALA A 22 -4.29 27.13 26.01
N ALA A 23 -3.46 26.10 26.14
CA ALA A 23 -3.00 25.29 25.02
C ALA A 23 -4.15 24.54 24.33
N LEU A 24 -5.11 24.03 25.11
CA LEU A 24 -6.28 23.34 24.58
C LEU A 24 -7.22 24.30 23.84
N GLU A 25 -7.43 25.51 24.36
CA GLU A 25 -8.19 26.56 23.67
C GLU A 25 -7.53 26.98 22.35
N ALA A 26 -6.20 27.10 22.34
CA ALA A 26 -5.46 27.42 21.11
C ALA A 26 -5.60 26.35 20.02
N LEU A 27 -5.90 25.10 20.41
CA LEU A 27 -6.12 23.99 19.47
C LEU A 27 -7.55 23.92 18.93
N LYS A 28 -8.52 24.60 19.55
CA LYS A 28 -9.93 24.51 19.11
C LYS A 28 -10.15 25.13 17.74
N ALA A 29 -9.58 26.30 17.48
CA ALA A 29 -9.72 26.99 16.20
C ALA A 29 -9.17 26.15 15.02
N PRO A 30 -7.92 25.66 15.04
CA PRO A 30 -7.41 24.80 13.96
C PRO A 30 -8.13 23.45 13.87
N ALA A 31 -8.65 22.92 14.98
CA ALA A 31 -9.47 21.71 14.96
C ALA A 31 -10.83 21.94 14.28
N GLN A 32 -11.46 23.10 14.49
CA GLN A 32 -12.70 23.48 13.81
C GLN A 32 -12.45 23.73 12.31
N GLU A 33 -11.40 24.45 11.95
CA GLU A 33 -11.03 24.65 10.53
C GLU A 33 -10.76 23.32 9.82
N ALA A 34 -10.11 22.37 10.49
CA ALA A 34 -9.90 21.03 9.97
C ALA A 34 -11.23 20.27 9.81
N ALA A 35 -12.14 20.37 10.78
CA ALA A 35 -13.45 19.75 10.70
C ALA A 35 -14.28 20.31 9.54
N ASP A 36 -14.30 21.64 9.37
CA ASP A 36 -15.00 22.32 8.29
C ASP A 36 -14.41 21.92 6.91
N ALA A 37 -13.08 21.82 6.81
CA ALA A 37 -12.42 21.38 5.59
C ALA A 37 -12.76 19.93 5.24
N ILE A 38 -12.87 19.06 6.25
CA ILE A 38 -13.28 17.66 6.09
C ILE A 38 -14.75 17.60 5.64
N GLU A 39 -15.65 18.31 6.31
CA GLU A 39 -17.07 18.36 5.96
C GLU A 39 -17.27 18.86 4.52
N ALA A 40 -16.58 19.92 4.13
CA ALA A 40 -16.63 20.45 2.77
C ALA A 40 -16.09 19.46 1.73
N ALA A 41 -15.05 18.68 2.06
CA ALA A 41 -14.53 17.63 1.19
C ALA A 41 -15.52 16.47 1.02
N PHE A 42 -16.14 16.02 2.12
CA PHE A 42 -17.17 14.99 2.09
C PHE A 42 -18.41 15.43 1.33
N GLY A 43 -18.87 16.68 1.51
CA GLY A 43 -19.99 17.24 0.74
C GLY A 43 -19.73 17.21 -0.76
N ARG A 44 -18.56 17.70 -1.19
CA ARG A 44 -18.16 17.67 -2.63
C ARG A 44 -18.06 16.25 -3.19
N ALA A 45 -17.55 15.30 -2.40
CA ALA A 45 -17.48 13.89 -2.79
C ALA A 45 -18.87 13.24 -2.87
N GLY A 46 -19.78 13.58 -1.95
CA GLY A 46 -21.17 13.13 -1.98
C GLY A 46 -21.91 13.64 -3.22
N ASP A 47 -21.71 14.91 -3.59
CA ASP A 47 -22.31 15.51 -4.78
C ASP A 47 -21.79 14.91 -6.08
N SER A 48 -20.49 14.58 -6.15
CA SER A 48 -19.93 13.88 -7.31
C SER A 48 -20.46 12.46 -7.42
N LEU A 49 -20.51 11.72 -6.30
CA LEU A 49 -21.05 10.37 -6.25
C LEU A 49 -22.53 10.34 -6.65
N THR A 50 -23.34 11.26 -6.11
CA THR A 50 -24.78 11.36 -6.43
C THR A 50 -24.99 11.62 -7.92
N ARG A 51 -24.19 12.51 -8.54
CA ARG A 51 -24.25 12.75 -9.98
C ARG A 51 -23.84 11.53 -10.80
N SER A 52 -22.78 10.83 -10.41
CA SER A 52 -22.35 9.61 -11.09
C SER A 52 -23.39 8.51 -10.99
N LEU A 53 -24.00 8.32 -9.81
CA LEU A 53 -25.07 7.33 -9.60
C LEU A 53 -26.34 7.69 -10.36
N ALA A 54 -26.73 8.97 -10.39
CA ALA A 54 -27.87 9.42 -11.17
C ALA A 54 -27.66 9.22 -12.68
N ARG A 55 -26.44 9.49 -13.17
CA ARG A 55 -26.06 9.26 -14.57
C ARG A 55 -26.06 7.78 -14.91
N ALA A 56 -25.51 6.95 -14.05
CA ALA A 56 -25.48 5.51 -14.23
C ALA A 56 -26.87 4.85 -14.13
N ALA A 57 -27.76 5.37 -13.29
CA ALA A 57 -29.14 4.92 -13.23
C ALA A 57 -29.92 5.30 -14.50
N ALA A 58 -29.55 6.41 -15.15
CA ALA A 58 -30.14 6.84 -16.42
C ALA A 58 -29.58 6.09 -17.64
N ASP A 59 -28.27 5.80 -17.65
CA ASP A 59 -27.58 5.22 -18.80
C ASP A 59 -27.32 3.71 -18.68
N GLY A 60 -27.52 3.11 -17.49
CA GLY A 60 -27.42 1.68 -17.25
C GLY A 60 -25.99 1.12 -17.11
N GLU A 61 -24.95 1.92 -17.34
CA GLU A 61 -23.55 1.49 -17.23
C GLU A 61 -22.78 2.36 -16.22
N VAL A 62 -22.27 1.74 -15.13
CA VAL A 62 -21.16 2.30 -14.35
C VAL A 62 -19.89 1.61 -14.83
N SER A 63 -19.04 2.31 -15.58
CA SER A 63 -17.70 1.78 -15.81
C SER A 63 -16.83 2.01 -14.56
N LEU A 64 -16.12 0.98 -14.10
CA LEU A 64 -15.13 1.11 -13.01
C LEU A 64 -14.08 2.19 -13.32
N ALA A 65 -13.82 2.44 -14.61
CA ALA A 65 -12.91 3.47 -15.08
C ALA A 65 -13.41 4.90 -14.77
N GLU A 66 -14.72 5.15 -14.85
CA GLU A 66 -15.31 6.45 -14.51
C GLU A 66 -15.37 6.67 -13.01
N LEU A 67 -15.66 5.63 -12.22
CA LEU A 67 -15.56 5.70 -10.77
C LEU A 67 -14.13 6.03 -10.34
N ALA A 68 -13.14 5.33 -10.90
CA ALA A 68 -11.73 5.59 -10.64
C ALA A 68 -11.33 7.03 -11.01
N ARG A 69 -11.78 7.55 -12.16
CA ARG A 69 -11.53 8.94 -12.58
C ARG A 69 -12.19 9.96 -11.64
N ALA A 70 -13.43 9.71 -11.22
CA ALA A 70 -14.15 10.61 -10.31
C ALA A 70 -13.45 10.68 -8.94
N VAL A 71 -13.00 9.55 -8.41
CA VAL A 71 -12.23 9.47 -7.16
C VAL A 71 -10.88 10.19 -7.31
N LEU A 72 -10.15 9.94 -8.40
CA LEU A 72 -8.87 10.62 -8.66
C LEU A 72 -9.03 12.14 -8.76
N ASN A 73 -10.08 12.62 -9.44
CA ASN A 73 -10.35 14.05 -9.55
C ASN A 73 -10.75 14.68 -8.21
N ALA A 74 -11.53 13.97 -7.39
CA ALA A 74 -11.89 14.43 -6.05
C ALA A 74 -10.67 14.53 -5.13
N VAL A 75 -9.75 13.55 -5.21
CA VAL A 75 -8.49 13.55 -4.46
C VAL A 75 -7.57 14.67 -4.94
N ASN A 76 -7.45 14.89 -6.25
CA ASN A 76 -6.65 15.99 -6.81
C ASN A 76 -7.22 17.37 -6.43
N ALA A 77 -8.55 17.51 -6.42
CA ALA A 77 -9.21 18.74 -5.96
C ALA A 77 -9.02 18.99 -4.46
N ALA A 78 -9.04 17.93 -3.64
CA ALA A 78 -8.73 18.02 -2.21
C ALA A 78 -7.25 18.34 -1.95
N ALA A 79 -6.34 17.80 -2.76
CA ALA A 79 -4.91 18.07 -2.68
C ALA A 79 -4.53 19.49 -3.15
N GLY A 80 -5.28 20.05 -4.11
CA GLY A 80 -5.06 21.41 -4.63
C GLY A 80 -5.68 22.54 -3.79
N ALA A 81 -6.65 22.25 -2.93
CA ALA A 81 -7.40 23.27 -2.19
C ALA A 81 -6.77 23.69 -0.85
N ASN A 82 -6.01 22.81 -0.18
CA ASN A 82 -5.48 23.07 1.16
C ASN A 82 -3.99 22.73 1.24
N GLY A 83 -3.15 23.72 0.96
CA GLY A 83 -1.70 23.64 1.12
C GLY A 83 -1.31 23.53 2.58
N GLY A 84 -0.70 22.40 2.96
CA GLY A 84 0.05 22.25 4.21
C GLY A 84 -0.49 21.14 5.12
N GLY A 85 0.18 19.98 5.13
CA GLY A 85 -0.04 18.92 6.12
C GLY A 85 -0.80 17.71 5.59
N LEU A 86 -2.11 17.84 5.40
CA LEU A 86 -2.94 16.70 4.97
C LEU A 86 -2.68 16.31 3.51
N SER A 87 -2.46 17.29 2.63
CA SER A 87 -2.07 17.01 1.24
C SER A 87 -0.73 16.27 1.18
N ALA A 88 0.23 16.59 2.04
CA ALA A 88 1.51 15.90 2.11
C ALA A 88 1.38 14.46 2.65
N ALA A 89 0.47 14.22 3.62
CA ALA A 89 0.18 12.89 4.14
C ALA A 89 -0.58 12.01 3.14
N ILE A 90 -1.54 12.59 2.40
CA ILE A 90 -2.23 11.88 1.31
C ILE A 90 -1.24 11.62 0.17
N GLN A 91 -0.43 12.60 -0.19
CA GLN A 91 0.58 12.47 -1.23
C GLN A 91 1.67 11.46 -0.84
N SER A 92 2.05 11.33 0.43
CA SER A 92 3.00 10.31 0.90
C SER A 92 2.43 8.89 0.85
N VAL A 93 1.16 8.73 1.22
CA VAL A 93 0.45 7.44 1.08
C VAL A 93 0.25 7.08 -0.39
N MET A 94 -0.14 8.04 -1.24
CA MET A 94 -0.30 7.83 -2.67
C MET A 94 1.02 7.54 -3.37
N SER A 95 2.11 8.20 -3.00
CA SER A 95 3.44 7.92 -3.57
C SER A 95 4.01 6.57 -3.10
N SER A 96 3.54 6.05 -1.97
CA SER A 96 3.85 4.70 -1.50
C SER A 96 2.93 3.63 -2.12
N PHE A 97 1.87 4.01 -2.83
CA PHE A 97 0.95 3.08 -3.47
C PHE A 97 1.22 3.02 -4.97
N GLY A 98 1.74 1.89 -5.45
CA GLY A 98 2.14 1.73 -6.86
C GLY A 98 1.01 1.29 -7.81
N GLY A 99 -0.22 1.20 -7.30
CA GLY A 99 -1.44 0.93 -8.06
C GLY A 99 -1.92 -0.52 -8.02
N ALA A 100 -2.94 -0.81 -8.83
CA ALA A 100 -3.42 -2.18 -9.04
C ALA A 100 -2.47 -2.96 -9.97
N ARG A 101 -2.28 -4.24 -9.66
CA ARG A 101 -1.43 -5.20 -10.36
C ARG A 101 -2.14 -6.56 -10.47
N ALA A 102 -3.45 -6.54 -10.71
CA ALA A 102 -4.26 -7.75 -10.88
C ALA A 102 -3.79 -8.57 -12.09
N ASP A 103 -3.49 -7.92 -13.21
CA ASP A 103 -2.95 -8.55 -14.42
C ASP A 103 -1.42 -8.66 -14.44
N GLY A 104 -0.76 -8.30 -13.32
CA GLY A 104 0.69 -8.25 -13.20
C GLY A 104 1.32 -6.92 -13.60
N GLY A 105 2.62 -6.94 -13.90
CA GLY A 105 3.45 -5.81 -14.28
C GLY A 105 4.55 -5.46 -13.27
N PRO A 106 5.43 -4.49 -13.61
CA PRO A 106 6.57 -4.12 -12.78
C PRO A 106 6.15 -3.49 -11.45
N VAL A 107 6.95 -3.80 -10.42
CA VAL A 107 6.80 -3.33 -9.05
C VAL A 107 8.11 -2.78 -8.51
N LEU A 108 8.01 -1.78 -7.65
CA LEU A 108 9.13 -1.16 -6.96
C LEU A 108 9.13 -1.63 -5.50
N GLY A 109 10.34 -1.75 -4.93
CA GLY A 109 10.49 -2.08 -3.51
C GLY A 109 9.90 -0.99 -2.62
N GLY A 110 9.30 -1.39 -1.50
CA GLY A 110 8.72 -0.48 -0.50
C GLY A 110 7.34 0.08 -0.86
N ALA A 111 6.89 -0.09 -2.10
CA ALA A 111 5.54 0.32 -2.51
C ALA A 111 4.50 -0.77 -2.22
N ALA A 112 3.26 -0.36 -1.98
CA ALA A 112 2.13 -1.24 -1.83
C ALA A 112 1.32 -1.33 -3.13
N TYR A 113 0.89 -2.54 -3.46
CA TYR A 113 0.12 -2.87 -4.66
C TYR A 113 -1.11 -3.67 -4.28
N LEU A 114 -2.21 -3.45 -5.00
CA LEU A 114 -3.39 -4.31 -4.91
C LEU A 114 -3.34 -5.35 -6.04
N VAL A 115 -3.27 -6.62 -5.68
CA VAL A 115 -3.16 -7.77 -6.60
C VAL A 115 -4.38 -8.69 -6.46
N GLY A 116 -4.46 -9.70 -7.32
CA GLY A 116 -5.36 -10.83 -7.13
C GLY A 116 -6.52 -10.89 -8.13
N GLU A 117 -6.47 -11.94 -8.96
CA GLU A 117 -7.55 -12.35 -9.87
C GLU A 117 -8.73 -13.05 -9.14
N ARG A 118 -8.50 -13.52 -7.90
CA ARG A 118 -9.49 -14.20 -7.04
C ARG A 118 -10.01 -13.32 -5.90
N GLY A 119 -9.74 -12.02 -5.96
CA GLY A 119 -10.10 -11.05 -4.92
C GLY A 119 -8.92 -10.16 -4.54
N PRO A 120 -9.19 -8.99 -3.96
CA PRO A 120 -8.16 -7.99 -3.67
C PRO A 120 -7.23 -8.42 -2.53
N GLU A 121 -5.96 -8.62 -2.85
CA GLU A 121 -4.88 -8.90 -1.92
C GLU A 121 -3.83 -7.77 -1.95
N VAL A 122 -3.19 -7.47 -0.82
CA VAL A 122 -2.15 -6.43 -0.78
C VAL A 122 -0.77 -7.06 -0.88
N PHE A 123 0.00 -6.63 -1.88
CA PHE A 123 1.38 -7.03 -2.09
C PHE A 123 2.34 -5.87 -1.81
N ARG A 124 3.37 -6.10 -0.99
CA ARG A 124 4.39 -5.11 -0.60
C ARG A 124 5.79 -5.72 -0.71
N PRO A 125 6.46 -5.65 -1.87
CA PRO A 125 7.76 -6.26 -2.05
C PRO A 125 8.85 -5.44 -1.36
N ALA A 126 9.85 -6.11 -0.79
CA ALA A 126 11.02 -5.45 -0.19
C ALA A 126 11.98 -4.89 -1.27
N THR A 127 12.05 -5.53 -2.44
CA THR A 127 12.88 -5.15 -3.58
C THR A 127 12.04 -5.02 -4.85
N GLY A 128 12.51 -4.24 -5.82
CA GLY A 128 11.85 -4.13 -7.12
C GLY A 128 11.81 -5.47 -7.88
N GLY A 129 10.84 -5.63 -8.76
CA GLY A 129 10.62 -6.86 -9.53
C GLY A 129 9.42 -6.75 -10.48
N GLU A 130 8.84 -7.88 -10.85
CA GLU A 130 7.67 -7.98 -11.72
C GLU A 130 6.68 -9.01 -11.17
N ILE A 131 5.39 -8.67 -11.19
CA ILE A 131 4.32 -9.62 -10.93
C ILE A 131 3.91 -10.19 -12.28
N GLY A 132 3.95 -11.50 -12.43
CA GLY A 132 3.49 -12.18 -13.64
C GLY A 132 2.75 -13.47 -13.28
N PRO A 133 2.08 -14.08 -14.25
CA PRO A 133 1.51 -15.41 -14.06
C PRO A 133 2.63 -16.37 -13.63
N VAL A 134 2.29 -17.32 -12.75
CA VAL A 134 3.15 -18.49 -12.53
C VAL A 134 3.09 -19.32 -13.80
N GLY A 135 3.88 -18.92 -14.80
CA GLY A 135 4.07 -19.71 -16.00
C GLY A 135 4.57 -21.09 -15.55
N GLY A 136 3.99 -22.15 -16.10
CA GLY A 136 4.54 -23.50 -16.02
C GLY A 136 5.90 -23.54 -16.71
N GLY A 137 6.90 -22.93 -16.08
CA GLY A 137 8.25 -22.74 -16.57
C GLY A 137 9.13 -23.83 -16.00
N GLY A 138 9.69 -24.66 -16.88
CA GLY A 138 10.58 -25.74 -16.52
C GLY A 138 11.72 -25.29 -15.60
N VAL A 139 12.07 -26.17 -14.67
CA VAL A 139 13.20 -25.97 -13.76
C VAL A 139 14.49 -26.04 -14.57
N THR A 140 15.17 -24.89 -14.77
CA THR A 140 16.52 -24.89 -15.30
C THR A 140 17.51 -25.28 -14.21
N VAL A 141 18.00 -26.52 -14.26
CA VAL A 141 19.05 -27.02 -13.36
C VAL A 141 20.40 -26.82 -14.03
N ASN A 142 21.19 -25.87 -13.53
CA ASN A 142 22.58 -25.70 -13.96
C ASN A 142 23.46 -26.73 -13.24
N VAL A 143 23.96 -27.72 -13.97
CA VAL A 143 24.89 -28.74 -13.46
C VAL A 143 26.29 -28.41 -13.92
N ALA A 144 27.16 -28.01 -12.98
CA ALA A 144 28.58 -27.87 -13.23
C ALA A 144 29.27 -29.23 -12.99
N VAL A 145 29.90 -29.77 -14.03
CA VAL A 145 30.64 -31.03 -13.95
C VAL A 145 32.13 -30.73 -14.05
N ASP A 146 32.85 -31.01 -12.98
CA ASP A 146 34.30 -30.87 -12.93
C ASP A 146 34.94 -32.07 -13.67
N GLY A 147 35.73 -31.80 -14.72
CA GLY A 147 36.36 -32.83 -15.57
C GLY A 147 36.06 -32.77 -17.07
N GLY A 148 35.18 -31.86 -17.53
CA GLY A 148 34.91 -31.59 -18.95
C GLY A 148 34.28 -32.75 -19.74
N ALA A 149 34.16 -32.58 -21.06
CA ALA A 149 33.53 -33.56 -21.97
C ALA A 149 34.04 -35.02 -21.85
N PRO A 150 35.32 -35.31 -21.59
CA PRO A 150 35.83 -36.69 -21.44
C PRO A 150 35.35 -37.40 -20.17
N ALA A 151 34.95 -36.65 -19.14
CA ALA A 151 34.34 -37.21 -17.93
C ALA A 151 32.87 -37.57 -18.17
N LEU A 152 32.17 -36.78 -18.99
CA LEU A 152 30.78 -37.02 -19.37
C LEU A 152 30.63 -38.30 -20.21
N LEU A 153 31.50 -38.50 -21.20
CA LEU A 153 31.50 -39.68 -22.08
C LEU A 153 31.68 -41.01 -21.32
N ARG A 154 32.42 -41.02 -20.22
CA ARG A 154 32.61 -42.21 -19.37
C ARG A 154 31.43 -42.50 -18.44
N SER A 155 30.50 -41.57 -18.27
CA SER A 155 29.43 -41.64 -17.27
C SER A 155 28.04 -41.36 -17.83
N GLU A 156 27.85 -41.36 -19.15
CA GLU A 156 26.55 -41.04 -19.78
C GLU A 156 25.40 -41.88 -19.23
N ALA A 157 25.59 -43.20 -19.08
CA ALA A 157 24.57 -44.09 -18.52
C ALA A 157 24.28 -43.79 -17.03
N GLN A 158 25.31 -43.44 -16.25
CA GLN A 158 25.17 -43.11 -14.84
C GLN A 158 24.44 -41.77 -14.64
N ILE A 159 24.79 -40.76 -15.44
CA ILE A 159 24.15 -39.45 -15.42
C ILE A 159 22.70 -39.56 -15.88
N ALA A 160 22.42 -40.32 -16.94
CA ALA A 160 21.06 -40.56 -17.42
C ALA A 160 20.18 -41.23 -16.35
N GLN A 161 20.72 -42.22 -15.63
CA GLN A 161 19.98 -42.88 -14.54
C GLN A 161 19.76 -41.95 -13.33
N MET A 162 20.75 -41.14 -12.96
CA MET A 162 20.60 -40.15 -11.89
C MET A 162 19.56 -39.09 -12.24
N LEU A 163 19.57 -38.60 -13.47
CA LEU A 163 18.62 -37.61 -13.96
C LEU A 163 17.20 -38.20 -14.02
N ALA A 164 17.02 -39.39 -14.60
CA ALA A 164 15.73 -40.08 -14.65
C ALA A 164 15.18 -40.31 -13.24
N ARG A 165 16.03 -40.70 -12.28
CA ARG A 165 15.64 -40.86 -10.88
C ARG A 165 15.22 -39.52 -10.26
N ALA A 166 15.99 -38.46 -10.44
CA ALA A 166 15.69 -37.12 -9.90
C ALA A 166 14.36 -36.56 -10.47
N VAL A 167 14.14 -36.68 -11.77
CA VAL A 167 12.88 -36.28 -12.43
C VAL A 167 11.70 -37.07 -11.87
N SER A 168 11.84 -38.39 -11.72
CA SER A 168 10.77 -39.25 -11.16
C SER A 168 10.44 -38.96 -9.68
N LEU A 169 11.38 -38.40 -8.92
CA LEU A 169 11.19 -37.97 -7.54
C LEU A 169 10.49 -36.60 -7.48
N GLY A 170 10.84 -35.69 -8.39
CA GLY A 170 10.17 -34.40 -8.54
C GLY A 170 8.70 -34.55 -8.96
N ALA A 171 8.44 -35.42 -9.95
CA ALA A 171 7.08 -35.69 -10.44
C ALA A 171 6.16 -36.35 -9.40
N ARG A 172 6.70 -36.98 -8.36
CA ARG A 172 5.92 -37.60 -7.27
C ARG A 172 5.64 -36.64 -6.09
N ARG A 173 6.23 -35.45 -6.09
CA ARG A 173 6.09 -34.44 -5.02
C ARG A 173 5.17 -33.28 -5.40
N MET A 174 4.60 -33.30 -6.59
CA MET A 174 3.44 -32.48 -6.99
C MET A 174 2.19 -33.35 -6.98
#